data_AF-A0A6I0FSA9-F1
#
_entry.id   AF-A0A6I0FSA9-F1
#
_cell.length_a   1.000
_cell.length_b   1.000
_cell.length_c   1.000
_cell.angle_alpha   90.00
_cell.angle_beta   90.00
_cell.angle_gamma   90.00
#
_symmetry.space_group_name_H-M   'P 1'
#
loop_
_entity.id
_entity.type
_entity.pdbx_description
1 polymer ?
#
loop_
_entity_poly.entity_id
_entity_poly.type
_entity_poly.pdbx_seq_one_letter_code
_entity_poly.pdbx_strand_id
1 'polypeptide(L)'
;MDKHQKIAIVLLPLLTIAILAGGMLLIERSTDAAVYSDGTYTGTGEGYNDKITVEVKIDGGKISSIELLEINDTPGLGDTAAMEIIERIIASQSTDVDVVSGATKTSNGTIQAVKVALGLQEATDEEATEEEATAPPEPMIFEDGIYEGSAAGYSEDGDIKVRVEVVEGKIVSIEILEISDTPTIGDTAAEATIESIMEYQSTDIDTVTGATVSSQGTINAVINAFSNGAISLEELEEMEEGTTEEVEEEVEVVEEETSEEPNQSQSSEEETEAVEEPQEQKPTLKDGTYVGEAKGYSEGYEGSIIRVAVTVKDGKVSRVELDRELAEKTQTKGFGDVAAQEVVDAVNSLNITLENISAIDGIDGMTGATESTDGAKKAIKNALDKAK
;
A
#
# COMPACT_ATOMS: atom_id res chain seq x y z
N MET A 1 71.82 -47.94 31.36
CA MET A 1 70.79 -46.96 30.96
C MET A 1 70.45 -46.13 32.18
N ASP A 2 70.87 -44.86 32.17
CA ASP A 2 70.67 -43.91 33.25
C ASP A 2 69.16 -43.59 33.43
N LYS A 3 68.75 -43.15 34.63
CA LYS A 3 67.38 -42.73 34.96
C LYS A 3 66.85 -41.72 33.94
N HIS A 4 67.70 -40.81 33.46
CA HIS A 4 67.34 -39.85 32.42
C HIS A 4 67.13 -40.49 31.04
N GLN A 5 67.87 -41.56 30.70
CA GLN A 5 67.67 -42.30 29.46
C GLN A 5 66.39 -43.17 29.48
N LYS A 6 65.97 -43.64 30.66
CA LYS A 6 64.71 -44.38 30.83
C LYS A 6 63.47 -43.48 30.74
N ILE A 7 63.56 -42.23 31.21
CA ILE A 7 62.48 -41.25 31.11
C ILE A 7 62.29 -40.81 29.64
N ALA A 8 63.38 -40.60 28.90
CA ALA A 8 63.32 -40.21 27.48
C ALA A 8 62.69 -41.30 26.58
N ILE A 9 62.93 -42.59 26.86
CA ILE A 9 62.38 -43.71 26.06
C ILE A 9 60.89 -43.92 26.30
N VAL A 10 60.34 -43.49 27.45
CA VAL A 10 58.91 -43.60 27.76
C VAL A 10 58.13 -42.35 27.32
N LEU A 11 58.75 -41.16 27.34
CA LEU A 11 58.10 -39.90 26.94
C LEU A 11 58.04 -39.68 25.42
N LEU A 12 59.01 -40.18 24.65
CA LEU A 12 59.03 -40.04 23.19
C LEU A 12 57.88 -40.76 22.46
N PRO A 13 57.50 -42.02 22.78
CA PRO A 13 56.36 -42.67 22.14
C PRO A 13 55.00 -42.09 22.60
N LEU A 14 54.92 -41.53 23.82
CA LEU A 14 53.70 -40.89 24.33
C LEU A 14 53.40 -39.54 23.66
N LEU A 15 54.44 -38.79 23.25
CA LEU A 15 54.27 -37.56 22.48
C LEU A 15 53.84 -37.84 21.03
N THR A 16 54.26 -38.97 20.44
CA THR A 16 53.83 -39.37 19.09
C THR A 16 52.40 -39.90 19.03
N ILE A 17 51.87 -40.45 20.12
CA ILE A 17 50.47 -40.91 20.20
C ILE A 17 49.50 -39.73 20.41
N ALA A 18 49.95 -38.64 21.03
CA ALA A 18 49.15 -37.41 21.15
C ALA A 18 49.00 -36.63 19.83
N ILE A 19 49.94 -36.78 18.89
CA ILE A 19 49.84 -36.20 17.53
C ILE A 19 48.96 -37.08 16.62
N LEU A 20 48.77 -38.36 16.95
CA LEU A 20 47.94 -39.29 16.18
C LEU A 20 46.44 -39.30 16.56
N ALA A 21 46.04 -38.56 17.61
CA ALA A 21 44.66 -38.51 18.11
C ALA A 21 44.03 -37.10 18.13
N GLY A 22 44.75 -36.06 17.67
CA GLY A 22 44.28 -34.66 17.69
C GLY A 22 44.35 -33.93 16.34
N GLY A 23 44.61 -34.65 15.25
CA GLY A 23 44.94 -34.07 13.94
C GLY A 23 44.07 -34.56 12.78
N MET A 24 42.81 -34.90 13.03
CA MET A 24 41.79 -34.91 11.99
C MET A 24 40.57 -34.18 12.55
N LEU A 25 40.69 -32.85 12.59
CA LEU A 25 39.53 -32.00 12.45
C LEU A 25 38.87 -32.45 11.14
N LEU A 26 37.75 -33.15 11.26
CA LEU A 26 36.82 -33.31 10.17
C LEU A 26 36.39 -31.89 9.81
N ILE A 27 37.14 -31.27 8.91
CA ILE A 27 36.57 -30.32 7.98
C ILE A 27 35.65 -31.22 7.15
N GLU A 28 34.43 -31.43 7.64
CA GLU A 28 33.29 -31.60 6.76
C GLU A 28 33.21 -30.30 5.98
N ARG A 29 34.06 -30.19 4.96
CA ARG A 29 33.73 -29.40 3.81
C ARG A 29 32.53 -30.13 3.24
N SER A 30 31.36 -29.72 3.68
CA SER A 30 30.18 -29.77 2.84
C SER A 30 30.62 -29.08 1.55
N THR A 31 31.07 -29.89 0.59
CA THR A 31 31.20 -29.48 -0.79
C THR A 31 29.79 -29.44 -1.33
N ASP A 32 28.98 -28.52 -0.80
CA ASP A 32 27.97 -27.89 -1.61
C ASP A 32 28.78 -26.94 -2.47
N ALA A 33 29.06 -27.36 -3.71
CA ALA A 33 29.85 -26.58 -4.63
C ALA A 33 29.18 -25.21 -4.74
N ALA A 34 29.91 -24.14 -4.43
CA ALA A 34 29.48 -22.78 -4.72
C ALA A 34 29.18 -22.72 -6.23
N VAL A 35 27.89 -22.72 -6.59
CA VAL A 35 27.44 -22.67 -7.99
C VAL A 35 27.67 -21.27 -8.54
N TYR A 36 27.62 -20.26 -7.66
CA TYR A 36 27.81 -18.85 -7.98
C TYR A 36 28.99 -18.27 -7.21
N SER A 37 29.67 -17.29 -7.81
CA SER A 37 30.73 -16.55 -7.13
C SER A 37 30.10 -15.51 -6.20
N ASP A 38 30.64 -15.37 -4.99
CA ASP A 38 30.20 -14.34 -4.04
C ASP A 38 30.28 -12.95 -4.67
N GLY A 39 29.31 -12.10 -4.37
CA GLY A 39 29.20 -10.78 -4.96
C GLY A 39 27.77 -10.27 -5.03
N THR A 40 27.61 -9.11 -5.64
CA THR A 40 26.33 -8.47 -5.91
C THR A 40 26.21 -8.32 -7.41
N TYR A 41 25.08 -8.77 -7.98
CA TYR A 41 24.86 -8.81 -9.41
C TYR A 41 23.49 -8.25 -9.74
N THR A 42 23.43 -7.38 -10.74
CA THR A 42 22.17 -6.83 -11.25
C THR A 42 21.72 -7.61 -12.46
N GLY A 43 20.40 -7.80 -12.59
CA GLY A 43 19.82 -8.38 -13.79
C GLY A 43 18.46 -7.77 -14.09
N THR A 44 18.12 -7.76 -15.37
CA THR A 44 16.89 -7.19 -15.89
C THR A 44 16.16 -8.24 -16.72
N GLY A 45 14.83 -8.29 -16.60
CA GLY A 45 13.96 -9.17 -17.37
C GLY A 45 12.69 -8.43 -17.80
N GLU A 46 11.94 -9.02 -18.73
CA GLU A 46 10.76 -8.39 -19.33
C GLU A 46 9.51 -8.68 -18.47
N GLY A 47 8.95 -7.66 -17.82
CA GLY A 47 7.71 -7.74 -17.04
C GLY A 47 6.46 -7.66 -17.91
N TYR A 48 5.28 -7.41 -17.32
CA TYR A 48 4.04 -7.30 -18.09
C TYR A 48 3.91 -5.95 -18.81
N ASN A 49 4.11 -4.81 -18.13
CA ASN A 49 4.12 -3.49 -18.77
C ASN A 49 5.52 -2.98 -19.16
N ASP A 50 6.55 -3.28 -18.36
CA ASP A 50 7.92 -2.81 -18.58
C ASP A 50 8.94 -3.77 -17.95
N LYS A 51 10.22 -3.42 -18.04
CA LYS A 51 11.34 -4.15 -17.48
C LYS A 51 11.29 -4.21 -15.96
N ILE A 52 11.71 -5.35 -15.44
CA ILE A 52 11.89 -5.62 -14.01
C ILE A 52 13.39 -5.76 -13.76
N THR A 53 13.92 -4.95 -12.84
CA THR A 53 15.34 -4.97 -12.46
C THR A 53 15.50 -5.44 -11.03
N VAL A 54 16.42 -6.39 -10.81
CA VAL A 54 16.73 -6.95 -9.49
C VAL A 54 18.23 -6.89 -9.19
N GLU A 55 18.57 -6.82 -7.92
CA GLU A 55 19.91 -7.03 -7.39
C GLU A 55 19.98 -8.34 -6.61
N VAL A 56 20.83 -9.26 -7.03
CA VAL A 56 21.04 -10.55 -6.38
C VAL A 56 22.38 -10.53 -5.63
N LYS A 57 22.34 -10.84 -4.34
CA LYS A 57 23.54 -10.98 -3.50
C LYS A 57 23.84 -12.45 -3.24
N ILE A 58 25.10 -12.82 -3.46
CA ILE A 58 25.65 -14.15 -3.22
C ILE A 58 26.65 -14.08 -2.06
N ASP A 59 26.45 -14.92 -1.04
CA ASP A 59 27.38 -15.12 0.07
C ASP A 59 27.63 -16.61 0.30
N GLY A 60 28.90 -17.02 0.34
CA GLY A 60 29.28 -18.42 0.47
C GLY A 60 28.73 -19.33 -0.65
N GLY A 61 28.55 -18.79 -1.85
CA GLY A 61 28.01 -19.50 -3.02
C GLY A 61 26.51 -19.76 -3.00
N LYS A 62 25.75 -19.09 -2.11
CA LYS A 62 24.29 -19.16 -1.98
C LYS A 62 23.67 -17.79 -2.20
N ILE A 63 22.43 -17.77 -2.71
CA ILE A 63 21.63 -16.54 -2.84
C ILE A 63 21.26 -16.10 -1.42
N SER A 64 21.87 -15.01 -0.96
CA SER A 64 21.63 -14.45 0.38
C SER A 64 20.45 -13.48 0.40
N SER A 65 20.25 -12.74 -0.70
CA SER A 65 19.13 -11.82 -0.88
C SER A 65 18.90 -11.53 -2.35
N ILE A 66 17.67 -11.16 -2.69
CA ILE A 66 17.30 -10.58 -3.98
C ILE A 66 16.49 -9.34 -3.66
N GLU A 67 16.92 -8.19 -4.16
CA GLU A 67 16.25 -6.90 -4.00
C GLU A 67 15.60 -6.51 -5.32
N LEU A 68 14.35 -6.09 -5.28
CA LEU A 68 13.64 -5.54 -6.43
C LEU A 68 14.01 -4.06 -6.55
N LEU A 69 14.82 -3.71 -7.56
CA LEU A 69 15.31 -2.34 -7.76
C LEU A 69 14.31 -1.48 -8.54
N GLU A 70 13.68 -2.08 -9.56
CA GLU A 70 12.73 -1.39 -10.42
C GLU A 70 11.68 -2.37 -10.92
N ILE A 71 10.43 -1.93 -10.87
CA ILE A 71 9.28 -2.59 -11.45
C ILE A 71 8.31 -1.50 -11.89
N ASN A 72 8.06 -1.41 -13.19
CA ASN A 72 7.01 -0.56 -13.74
C ASN A 72 5.96 -1.50 -14.36
N ASP A 73 5.26 -2.21 -13.48
CA ASP A 73 4.22 -3.17 -13.86
C ASP A 73 2.85 -2.75 -13.30
N THR A 74 1.82 -3.58 -13.45
CA THR A 74 0.48 -3.31 -12.89
C THR A 74 0.58 -3.12 -11.38
N PRO A 75 0.26 -1.93 -10.83
CA PRO A 75 0.40 -1.66 -9.40
C PRO A 75 -0.32 -2.71 -8.53
N GLY A 76 0.36 -3.17 -7.48
CA GLY A 76 -0.22 -4.14 -6.53
C GLY A 76 -0.23 -5.58 -7.02
N LEU A 77 -0.50 -5.85 -8.30
CA LEU A 77 -0.44 -7.20 -8.88
C LEU A 77 0.98 -7.62 -9.23
N GLY A 78 1.69 -6.75 -9.96
CA GLY A 78 3.04 -6.99 -10.43
C GLY A 78 4.04 -7.07 -9.27
N ASP A 79 3.97 -6.12 -8.35
CA ASP A 79 4.85 -6.08 -7.17
C ASP A 79 4.70 -7.33 -6.31
N THR A 80 3.46 -7.73 -6.03
CA THR A 80 3.15 -8.91 -5.22
C THR A 80 3.69 -10.17 -5.88
N ALA A 81 3.46 -10.34 -7.18
CA ALA A 81 3.95 -11.50 -7.92
C ALA A 81 5.49 -11.54 -7.98
N ALA A 82 6.14 -10.40 -8.20
CA ALA A 82 7.60 -10.31 -8.21
C ALA A 82 8.19 -10.69 -6.83
N MET A 83 7.63 -10.17 -5.74
CA MET A 83 8.05 -10.51 -4.38
C MET A 83 7.85 -12.00 -4.07
N GLU A 84 6.70 -12.57 -4.41
CA GLU A 84 6.44 -14.00 -4.18
C GLU A 84 7.42 -14.90 -4.96
N ILE A 85 7.75 -14.54 -6.20
CA ILE A 85 8.75 -15.24 -7.00
C ILE A 85 10.14 -15.13 -6.36
N ILE A 86 10.53 -13.94 -5.89
CA ILE A 86 11.78 -13.72 -5.18
C ILE A 86 11.89 -14.63 -3.94
N GLU A 87 10.84 -14.69 -3.12
CA GLU A 87 10.79 -15.55 -1.94
C GLU A 87 10.94 -17.03 -2.30
N ARG A 88 10.22 -17.50 -3.34
CA ARG A 88 10.33 -18.87 -3.85
C ARG A 88 11.75 -19.18 -4.32
N ILE A 89 12.43 -18.24 -4.99
CA ILE A 89 13.81 -18.42 -5.46
C ILE A 89 14.78 -18.47 -4.28
N ILE A 90 14.67 -17.58 -3.30
CA ILE A 90 15.54 -17.59 -2.11
C ILE A 90 15.33 -18.88 -1.32
N ALA A 91 14.09 -19.32 -1.14
CA ALA A 91 13.76 -20.54 -0.40
C ALA A 91 14.26 -21.80 -1.11
N SER A 92 14.10 -21.88 -2.43
CA SER A 92 14.50 -23.04 -3.23
C SER A 92 15.98 -23.01 -3.65
N GLN A 93 16.63 -21.85 -3.56
CA GLN A 93 17.95 -21.58 -4.14
C GLN A 93 18.00 -21.92 -5.64
N SER A 94 16.88 -21.74 -6.34
CA SER A 94 16.68 -22.13 -7.75
C SER A 94 15.79 -21.11 -8.46
N THR A 95 16.09 -20.84 -9.74
CA THR A 95 15.20 -20.05 -10.62
C THR A 95 14.12 -20.89 -11.29
N ASP A 96 14.07 -22.20 -11.01
CA ASP A 96 13.03 -23.13 -11.47
C ASP A 96 11.91 -23.17 -10.43
N VAL A 97 11.07 -22.13 -10.46
CA VAL A 97 9.92 -21.94 -9.58
C VAL A 97 8.67 -21.75 -10.42
N ASP A 98 7.52 -22.18 -9.89
CA ASP A 98 6.25 -21.96 -10.56
C ASP A 98 5.93 -20.46 -10.61
N VAL A 99 5.24 -20.04 -11.66
CA VAL A 99 4.73 -18.66 -11.79
C VAL A 99 3.54 -18.42 -10.86
N VAL A 100 3.22 -17.16 -10.60
CA VAL A 100 1.99 -16.76 -9.90
C VAL A 100 0.84 -16.72 -10.89
N SER A 101 -0.28 -17.36 -10.56
CA SER A 101 -1.50 -17.35 -11.38
C SER A 101 -2.00 -15.93 -11.55
N GLY A 102 -2.36 -15.52 -12.77
CA GLY A 102 -2.81 -14.16 -13.08
C GLY A 102 -1.68 -13.14 -13.31
N ALA A 103 -0.45 -13.42 -12.85
CA ALA A 103 0.72 -12.53 -13.00
C ALA A 103 1.88 -13.23 -13.73
N THR A 104 1.56 -13.99 -14.78
CA THR A 104 2.52 -14.88 -15.46
C THR A 104 3.66 -14.12 -16.14
N LYS A 105 3.39 -12.97 -16.76
CA LYS A 105 4.42 -12.18 -17.46
C LYS A 105 5.39 -11.55 -16.46
N THR A 106 4.89 -10.87 -15.44
CA THR A 106 5.68 -10.37 -14.30
C THR A 106 6.51 -11.48 -13.63
N SER A 107 5.90 -12.65 -13.40
CA SER A 107 6.61 -13.79 -12.79
C SER A 107 7.79 -14.24 -13.65
N ASN A 108 7.57 -14.38 -14.96
CA ASN A 108 8.63 -14.76 -15.89
C ASN A 108 9.71 -13.67 -16.02
N GLY A 109 9.32 -12.39 -16.03
CA GLY A 109 10.25 -11.26 -16.04
C GLY A 109 11.15 -11.24 -14.82
N THR A 110 10.58 -11.46 -13.64
CA THR A 110 11.35 -11.57 -12.39
C THR A 110 12.30 -12.77 -12.41
N ILE A 111 11.83 -13.95 -12.85
CA ILE A 111 12.68 -15.14 -13.02
C ILE A 111 13.83 -14.86 -14.01
N GLN A 112 13.53 -14.19 -15.12
CA GLN A 112 14.52 -13.81 -16.12
C GLN A 112 15.55 -12.84 -15.55
N ALA A 113 15.13 -11.80 -14.84
CA ALA A 113 15.99 -10.82 -14.21
C ALA A 113 16.99 -11.50 -13.26
N VAL A 114 16.52 -12.45 -12.44
CA VAL A 114 17.38 -13.24 -11.56
C VAL A 114 18.31 -14.16 -12.35
N LYS A 115 17.83 -14.82 -13.41
CA LYS A 115 18.70 -15.66 -14.28
C LYS A 115 19.82 -14.83 -14.91
N VAL A 116 19.53 -13.61 -15.35
CA VAL A 116 20.52 -12.67 -15.89
C VAL A 116 21.54 -12.28 -14.81
N ALA A 117 21.09 -11.90 -13.61
CA ALA A 117 21.97 -11.57 -12.50
C ALA A 117 22.90 -12.74 -12.11
N LEU A 118 22.40 -13.98 -12.18
CA LEU A 118 23.17 -15.20 -11.90
C LEU A 118 24.04 -15.67 -13.08
N GLY A 119 24.00 -14.99 -14.23
CA GLY A 119 24.73 -15.39 -15.44
C GLY A 119 24.24 -16.70 -16.06
N LEU A 120 22.98 -17.08 -15.77
CA LEU A 120 22.31 -18.26 -16.36
C LEU A 120 21.65 -17.94 -17.70
N GLN A 121 21.45 -16.65 -17.99
CA GLN A 121 20.88 -16.14 -19.22
C GLN A 121 21.61 -14.84 -19.58
N GLU A 122 21.82 -14.62 -20.88
CA GLU A 122 22.37 -13.34 -21.36
C GLU A 122 21.33 -12.24 -21.21
N ALA A 123 21.77 -11.01 -20.90
CA ALA A 123 20.92 -9.84 -20.95
C ALA A 123 20.44 -9.65 -22.40
N THR A 124 19.13 -9.71 -22.61
CA THR A 124 18.53 -9.35 -23.89
C THR A 124 18.31 -7.84 -23.89
N ASP A 125 19.17 -7.11 -24.59
CA ASP A 125 18.94 -5.69 -24.95
C ASP A 125 17.84 -5.54 -26.02
N GLU A 126 16.91 -6.50 -26.11
CA GLU A 126 15.74 -6.36 -26.97
C GLU A 126 14.89 -5.26 -26.34
N GLU A 127 14.84 -4.10 -27.00
CA GLU A 127 13.70 -3.19 -26.87
C GLU A 127 12.45 -4.04 -27.03
N ALA A 128 11.49 -3.83 -26.14
CA ALA A 128 10.21 -4.50 -26.09
C ALA A 128 9.82 -4.98 -27.49
N THR A 129 9.82 -6.30 -27.73
CA THR A 129 8.91 -6.81 -28.74
C THR A 129 7.52 -6.56 -28.16
N GLU A 130 7.02 -5.36 -28.41
CA GLU A 130 5.61 -5.03 -28.36
C GLU A 130 4.90 -6.16 -29.12
N GLU A 131 4.27 -7.09 -28.40
CA GLU A 131 3.10 -7.77 -28.97
C GLU A 131 2.14 -6.64 -29.31
N GLU A 132 1.86 -6.43 -30.61
CA GLU A 132 1.14 -5.28 -31.19
C GLU A 132 0.27 -4.57 -30.15
N ALA A 133 0.81 -3.49 -29.57
CA ALA A 133 0.01 -2.54 -28.83
C ALA A 133 -1.02 -2.02 -29.84
N THR A 134 -2.28 -2.35 -29.61
CA THR A 134 -3.39 -1.60 -30.19
C THR A 134 -3.14 -0.14 -29.86
N ALA A 135 -3.33 0.75 -30.84
CA ALA A 135 -3.12 2.18 -30.59
C ALA A 135 -3.94 2.60 -29.36
N PRO A 136 -3.38 3.43 -28.44
CA PRO A 136 -4.12 3.90 -27.27
C PRO A 136 -5.48 4.46 -27.67
N PRO A 137 -6.54 4.20 -26.91
CA PRO A 137 -7.87 4.65 -27.29
C PRO A 137 -7.94 6.16 -27.34
N GLU A 138 -8.78 6.69 -28.24
CA GLU A 138 -9.00 8.13 -28.30
C GLU A 138 -9.72 8.60 -27.02
N PRO A 139 -9.26 9.69 -26.38
CA PRO A 139 -9.90 10.21 -25.18
C PRO A 139 -11.30 10.70 -25.53
N MET A 140 -12.27 10.34 -24.69
CA MET A 140 -13.65 10.76 -24.83
C MET A 140 -13.90 12.07 -24.08
N ILE A 141 -14.90 12.82 -24.55
CA ILE A 141 -15.38 14.03 -23.88
C ILE A 141 -16.71 13.68 -23.23
N PHE A 142 -16.79 13.90 -21.92
CA PHE A 142 -17.98 13.64 -21.13
C PHE A 142 -18.71 14.96 -20.80
N GLU A 143 -19.98 14.88 -20.43
CA GLU A 143 -20.68 16.02 -19.85
C GLU A 143 -20.29 16.16 -18.38
N ASP A 144 -20.21 17.39 -17.87
CA ASP A 144 -19.87 17.65 -16.47
C ASP A 144 -21.00 17.17 -15.54
N GLY A 145 -20.63 16.58 -14.41
CA GLY A 145 -21.59 16.08 -13.43
C GLY A 145 -21.05 14.93 -12.58
N ILE A 146 -21.90 14.45 -11.68
CA ILE A 146 -21.66 13.24 -10.88
C ILE A 146 -22.59 12.16 -11.41
N TYR A 147 -22.08 10.97 -11.64
CA TYR A 147 -22.78 9.85 -12.26
C TYR A 147 -22.63 8.60 -11.40
N GLU A 148 -23.64 7.75 -11.32
CA GLU A 148 -23.51 6.43 -10.71
C GLU A 148 -24.01 5.33 -11.63
N GLY A 149 -23.24 4.24 -11.66
CA GLY A 149 -23.51 3.10 -12.51
C GLY A 149 -23.15 1.81 -11.80
N SER A 150 -23.89 0.76 -12.19
CA SER A 150 -23.76 -0.58 -11.64
C SER A 150 -23.67 -1.58 -12.79
N ALA A 151 -22.83 -2.59 -12.66
CA ALA A 151 -22.80 -3.72 -13.59
C ALA A 151 -22.26 -4.99 -12.93
N ALA A 152 -22.72 -6.14 -13.42
CA ALA A 152 -22.25 -7.43 -12.94
C ALA A 152 -20.77 -7.65 -13.27
N GLY A 153 -20.02 -8.12 -12.27
CA GLY A 153 -18.64 -8.58 -12.39
C GLY A 153 -18.54 -10.07 -12.69
N TYR A 154 -17.43 -10.71 -12.30
CA TYR A 154 -17.29 -12.16 -12.43
C TYR A 154 -18.08 -12.95 -11.37
N SER A 155 -18.23 -12.40 -10.16
CA SER A 155 -19.03 -13.03 -9.12
C SER A 155 -20.53 -12.94 -9.43
N GLU A 156 -21.29 -13.95 -9.00
CA GLU A 156 -22.76 -13.92 -9.06
C GLU A 156 -23.38 -13.24 -7.82
N ASP A 157 -22.56 -12.86 -6.84
CA ASP A 157 -23.00 -12.40 -5.51
C ASP A 157 -23.41 -10.91 -5.48
N GLY A 158 -23.22 -10.17 -6.57
CA GLY A 158 -23.68 -8.79 -6.69
C GLY A 158 -23.04 -8.05 -7.87
N ASP A 159 -23.25 -6.74 -7.88
CA ASP A 159 -22.70 -5.85 -8.91
C ASP A 159 -21.49 -5.06 -8.40
N ILE A 160 -20.72 -4.54 -9.34
CA ILE A 160 -19.73 -3.48 -9.11
C ILE A 160 -20.46 -2.14 -9.30
N LYS A 161 -20.45 -1.28 -8.28
CA LYS A 161 -21.04 0.05 -8.29
C LYS A 161 -19.96 1.11 -8.21
N VAL A 162 -20.05 2.10 -9.08
CA VAL A 162 -19.09 3.21 -9.15
C VAL A 162 -19.80 4.55 -9.17
N ARG A 163 -19.15 5.56 -8.61
CA ARG A 163 -19.47 6.98 -8.77
C ARG A 163 -18.40 7.65 -9.59
N VAL A 164 -18.78 8.37 -10.62
CA VAL A 164 -17.87 9.06 -11.54
C VAL A 164 -18.11 10.56 -11.45
N GLU A 165 -17.04 11.34 -11.24
CA GLU A 165 -17.08 12.80 -11.29
C GLU A 165 -16.41 13.31 -12.56
N VAL A 166 -17.12 14.16 -13.29
CA VAL A 166 -16.63 14.82 -14.50
C VAL A 166 -16.63 16.33 -14.31
N VAL A 167 -15.48 16.95 -14.57
CA VAL A 167 -15.26 18.40 -14.52
C VAL A 167 -14.54 18.85 -15.80
N GLU A 168 -15.06 19.87 -16.46
CA GLU A 168 -14.53 20.40 -17.73
C GLU A 168 -14.35 19.32 -18.82
N GLY A 169 -15.29 18.38 -18.88
CA GLY A 169 -15.36 17.29 -19.83
C GLY A 169 -14.36 16.15 -19.59
N LYS A 170 -13.73 16.12 -18.41
CA LYS A 170 -12.75 15.10 -18.00
C LYS A 170 -13.19 14.37 -16.75
N ILE A 171 -12.95 13.07 -16.71
CA ILE A 171 -13.10 12.24 -15.51
C ILE A 171 -12.01 12.65 -14.53
N VAL A 172 -12.41 13.23 -13.40
CA VAL A 172 -11.50 13.64 -12.32
C VAL A 172 -11.48 12.66 -11.16
N SER A 173 -12.53 11.85 -11.02
CA SER A 173 -12.62 10.81 -9.99
C SER A 173 -13.51 9.65 -10.45
N ILE A 174 -13.15 8.43 -10.07
CA ILE A 174 -14.02 7.26 -10.08
C ILE A 174 -13.88 6.59 -8.70
N GLU A 175 -14.95 6.61 -7.92
CA GLU A 175 -15.04 5.99 -6.60
C GLU A 175 -15.79 4.66 -6.71
N ILE A 176 -15.22 3.58 -6.15
CA ILE A 176 -15.93 2.30 -6.00
C ILE A 176 -16.84 2.41 -4.78
N LEU A 177 -18.15 2.39 -4.99
CA LEU A 177 -19.13 2.40 -3.90
C LEU A 177 -19.39 1.00 -3.35
N GLU A 178 -19.36 0.00 -4.23
CA GLU A 178 -19.58 -1.40 -3.87
C GLU A 178 -18.84 -2.29 -4.87
N ILE A 179 -18.16 -3.31 -4.38
CA ILE A 179 -17.54 -4.33 -5.22
C ILE A 179 -17.98 -5.72 -4.76
N SER A 180 -18.87 -6.31 -5.53
CA SER A 180 -19.29 -7.70 -5.36
C SER A 180 -18.68 -8.56 -6.46
N ASP A 181 -17.37 -8.77 -6.42
CA ASP A 181 -16.62 -9.63 -7.34
C ASP A 181 -15.81 -10.69 -6.56
N THR A 182 -14.94 -11.42 -7.25
CA THR A 182 -13.99 -12.37 -6.68
C THR A 182 -12.99 -11.65 -5.79
N PRO A 183 -12.87 -12.03 -4.51
CA PRO A 183 -11.93 -11.39 -3.59
C PRO A 183 -10.52 -11.40 -4.15
N THR A 184 -9.81 -10.29 -3.97
CA THR A 184 -8.43 -10.05 -4.46
C THR A 184 -8.34 -9.86 -5.98
N ILE A 185 -8.77 -10.84 -6.78
CA ILE A 185 -8.58 -10.77 -8.25
C ILE A 185 -9.52 -9.73 -8.88
N GLY A 186 -10.80 -9.78 -8.52
CA GLY A 186 -11.81 -8.83 -9.01
C GLY A 186 -11.55 -7.41 -8.51
N ASP A 187 -11.15 -7.29 -7.24
CA ASP A 187 -10.84 -6.00 -6.60
C ASP A 187 -9.68 -5.29 -7.32
N THR A 188 -8.54 -5.98 -7.45
CA THR A 188 -7.36 -5.45 -8.14
C THR A 188 -7.65 -5.19 -9.62
N ALA A 189 -8.47 -6.02 -10.27
CA ALA A 189 -8.86 -5.80 -11.65
C ALA A 189 -9.73 -4.54 -11.80
N ALA A 190 -10.66 -4.28 -10.88
CA ALA A 190 -11.50 -3.09 -10.89
C ALA A 190 -10.64 -1.83 -10.71
N GLU A 191 -9.73 -1.82 -9.75
CA GLU A 191 -8.80 -0.71 -9.50
C GLU A 191 -7.93 -0.41 -10.72
N ALA A 192 -7.23 -1.41 -11.27
CA ALA A 192 -6.38 -1.23 -12.45
C ALA A 192 -7.17 -0.78 -13.70
N THR A 193 -8.42 -1.24 -13.82
CA THR A 193 -9.33 -0.81 -14.89
C THR A 193 -9.72 0.65 -14.72
N ILE A 194 -10.02 1.09 -13.49
CA ILE A 194 -10.32 2.50 -13.17
C ILE A 194 -9.12 3.40 -13.46
N GLU A 195 -7.92 3.02 -13.04
CA GLU A 195 -6.69 3.75 -13.34
C GLU A 195 -6.53 3.96 -14.85
N SER A 196 -6.74 2.90 -15.65
CA SER A 196 -6.66 2.95 -17.11
C SER A 196 -7.74 3.87 -17.71
N ILE A 197 -8.97 3.85 -17.20
CA ILE A 197 -10.04 4.76 -17.63
C ILE A 197 -9.67 6.21 -17.33
N MET A 198 -9.11 6.48 -16.15
CA MET A 198 -8.69 7.83 -15.73
C MET A 198 -7.47 8.32 -16.52
N GLU A 199 -6.53 7.43 -16.83
CA GLU A 199 -5.34 7.75 -17.64
C GLU A 199 -5.71 8.08 -19.08
N TYR A 200 -6.46 7.19 -19.74
CA TYR A 200 -6.83 7.36 -21.14
C TYR A 200 -8.05 8.24 -21.36
N GLN A 201 -8.78 8.57 -20.29
CA GLN A 201 -10.06 9.28 -20.36
C GLN A 201 -11.02 8.58 -21.33
N SER A 202 -11.04 7.24 -21.28
CA SER A 202 -11.80 6.40 -22.21
C SER A 202 -12.24 5.11 -21.56
N THR A 203 -13.44 4.63 -21.91
CA THR A 203 -13.93 3.29 -21.57
C THR A 203 -13.61 2.26 -22.65
N ASP A 204 -12.98 2.67 -23.76
CA ASP A 204 -12.53 1.78 -24.84
C ASP A 204 -11.12 1.25 -24.54
N ILE A 205 -10.94 0.73 -23.34
CA ILE A 205 -9.65 0.20 -22.85
C ILE A 205 -9.68 -1.34 -22.88
N ASP A 206 -8.50 -1.93 -22.94
CA ASP A 206 -8.37 -3.37 -22.80
C ASP A 206 -8.64 -3.83 -21.36
N THR A 207 -9.19 -5.03 -21.23
CA THR A 207 -9.39 -5.66 -19.91
C THR A 207 -8.08 -6.19 -19.34
N VAL A 208 -8.00 -6.28 -18.00
CA VAL A 208 -6.85 -6.89 -17.32
C VAL A 208 -6.75 -8.38 -17.65
N THR A 209 -5.55 -8.82 -18.03
CA THR A 209 -5.29 -10.22 -18.39
C THR A 209 -5.57 -11.16 -17.22
N GLY A 210 -6.38 -12.19 -17.44
CA GLY A 210 -6.76 -13.15 -16.40
C GLY A 210 -7.93 -12.70 -15.51
N ALA A 211 -8.35 -11.44 -15.60
CA ALA A 211 -9.52 -10.88 -14.91
C ALA A 211 -10.49 -10.19 -15.88
N THR A 212 -10.57 -10.69 -17.11
CA THR A 212 -11.34 -10.10 -18.22
C THR A 212 -12.79 -9.78 -17.86
N VAL A 213 -13.46 -10.68 -17.11
CA VAL A 213 -14.88 -10.49 -16.76
C VAL A 213 -15.05 -9.41 -15.70
N SER A 214 -14.19 -9.37 -14.69
CA SER A 214 -14.20 -8.34 -13.63
C SER A 214 -13.87 -6.95 -14.18
N SER A 215 -12.85 -6.85 -15.05
CA SER A 215 -12.54 -5.61 -15.77
C SER A 215 -13.70 -5.16 -16.65
N GLN A 216 -14.33 -6.08 -17.39
CA GLN A 216 -15.49 -5.73 -18.21
C GLN A 216 -16.68 -5.28 -17.37
N GLY A 217 -16.89 -5.88 -16.18
CA GLY A 217 -17.88 -5.44 -15.21
C GLY A 217 -17.64 -3.99 -14.79
N THR A 218 -16.40 -3.65 -14.47
CA THR A 218 -16.00 -2.28 -14.10
C THR A 218 -16.19 -1.28 -15.24
N ILE A 219 -15.74 -1.62 -16.46
CA ILE A 219 -15.97 -0.81 -17.68
C ILE A 219 -17.47 -0.60 -17.89
N ASN A 220 -18.28 -1.65 -17.76
CA ASN A 220 -19.72 -1.56 -17.94
C ASN A 220 -20.39 -0.72 -16.85
N ALA A 221 -19.91 -0.77 -15.60
CA ALA A 221 -20.43 0.06 -14.52
C ALA A 221 -20.22 1.54 -14.84
N VAL A 222 -19.03 1.91 -15.33
CA VAL A 222 -18.73 3.28 -15.79
C VAL A 222 -19.58 3.69 -17.01
N ILE A 223 -19.72 2.80 -18.01
CA ILE A 223 -20.60 3.05 -19.17
C ILE A 223 -22.05 3.26 -18.74
N ASN A 224 -22.53 2.45 -17.79
CA ASN A 224 -23.88 2.55 -17.25
C ASN A 224 -24.05 3.86 -16.46
N ALA A 225 -23.02 4.33 -15.76
CA ALA A 225 -23.05 5.61 -15.05
C ALA A 225 -23.37 6.77 -16.01
N PHE A 226 -22.66 6.83 -17.13
CA PHE A 226 -22.95 7.85 -18.16
C PHE A 226 -24.30 7.63 -18.86
N SER A 227 -24.75 6.37 -18.98
CA SER A 227 -26.05 6.04 -19.59
C SER A 227 -27.25 6.41 -18.70
N ASN A 228 -27.08 6.37 -17.38
CA ASN A 228 -28.11 6.74 -16.41
C ASN A 228 -28.32 8.26 -16.32
N GLY A 229 -27.34 9.05 -16.76
CA GLY A 229 -27.35 10.51 -16.67
C GLY A 229 -26.77 11.02 -15.34
N ALA A 230 -26.54 12.33 -15.27
CA ALA A 230 -25.99 12.96 -14.07
C ALA A 230 -27.02 12.98 -12.94
N ILE A 231 -26.55 12.66 -11.74
CA ILE A 231 -27.32 12.75 -10.49
C ILE A 231 -27.55 14.23 -10.18
N SER A 232 -28.77 14.56 -9.80
CA SER A 232 -29.11 15.92 -9.37
C SER A 232 -28.55 16.22 -7.96
N LEU A 233 -28.32 17.50 -7.67
CA LEU A 233 -27.94 17.96 -6.32
C LEU A 233 -28.93 17.49 -5.23
N GLU A 234 -30.22 17.38 -5.57
CA GLU A 234 -31.27 16.92 -4.65
C GLU A 234 -31.15 15.41 -4.35
N GLU A 235 -30.81 14.58 -5.35
CA GLU A 235 -30.57 13.14 -5.15
C GLU A 235 -29.29 12.88 -4.35
N LEU A 236 -28.25 13.69 -4.52
CA LEU A 236 -27.02 13.59 -3.72
C LEU A 236 -27.28 13.85 -2.23
N GLU A 237 -28.13 14.83 -1.91
CA GLU A 237 -28.49 15.16 -0.53
C GLU A 237 -29.33 14.04 0.13
N GLU A 238 -30.26 13.41 -0.60
CA GLU A 238 -31.05 12.27 -0.09
C GLU A 238 -30.19 11.02 0.18
N MET A 239 -29.13 10.82 -0.60
CA MET A 239 -28.22 9.67 -0.46
C MET A 239 -27.29 9.80 0.75
N GLU A 240 -26.92 11.02 1.15
CA GLU A 240 -26.15 11.26 2.37
C GLU A 240 -26.99 11.07 3.65
N GLU A 241 -28.30 11.37 3.63
CA GLU A 241 -29.18 11.18 4.79
C GLU A 241 -29.60 9.71 5.02
N GLY A 242 -29.55 8.85 4.00
CA GLY A 242 -29.99 7.45 4.06
C GLY A 242 -29.09 6.46 4.83
N THR A 243 -27.92 6.89 5.32
CA THR A 243 -26.93 6.02 5.97
C THR A 243 -27.03 5.95 7.51
N THR A 244 -28.00 6.63 8.14
CA THR A 244 -28.12 6.71 9.61
C THR A 244 -29.13 5.79 10.32
N GLU A 245 -29.86 4.90 9.65
CA GLU A 245 -30.81 3.99 10.33
C GLU A 245 -30.46 2.51 10.13
N GLU A 246 -29.92 1.89 11.20
CA GLU A 246 -30.34 0.60 11.81
C GLU A 246 -29.19 -0.05 12.60
N VAL A 247 -29.07 0.28 13.89
CA VAL A 247 -28.74 -0.70 14.96
C VAL A 247 -29.48 -0.27 16.22
N GLU A 248 -30.77 -0.64 16.33
CA GLU A 248 -31.40 -0.76 17.65
C GLU A 248 -30.91 -2.08 18.28
N GLU A 249 -29.91 -2.01 19.15
CA GLU A 249 -29.65 -3.09 20.10
C GLU A 249 -30.24 -2.69 21.46
N GLU A 250 -31.22 -3.48 21.89
CA GLU A 250 -31.94 -3.36 23.15
C GLU A 250 -30.98 -3.38 24.34
N VAL A 251 -30.95 -2.30 25.14
CA VAL A 251 -30.40 -2.34 26.50
C VAL A 251 -31.49 -1.98 27.51
N GLU A 252 -31.82 -3.00 28.28
CA GLU A 252 -32.76 -3.08 29.39
C GLU A 252 -32.55 -1.94 30.42
N VAL A 253 -33.62 -1.16 30.62
CA VAL A 253 -33.71 -0.06 31.58
C VAL A 253 -33.82 -0.61 33.00
N VAL A 254 -32.92 -0.19 33.90
CA VAL A 254 -33.14 -0.26 35.35
C VAL A 254 -33.45 1.15 35.86
N GLU A 255 -34.66 1.27 36.39
CA GLU A 255 -35.30 2.44 36.99
C GLU A 255 -34.50 3.02 38.17
N GLU A 256 -34.47 4.34 38.28
CA GLU A 256 -34.67 4.97 39.59
C GLU A 256 -35.42 6.31 39.45
N GLU A 257 -36.36 6.48 40.38
CA GLU A 257 -37.53 7.34 40.35
C GLU A 257 -37.35 8.71 41.04
N THR A 258 -38.33 9.59 40.76
CA THR A 258 -38.77 10.78 41.52
C THR A 258 -37.95 12.07 41.32
N SER A 259 -38.53 13.26 41.13
CA SER A 259 -39.79 13.81 41.69
C SER A 259 -40.34 15.02 40.91
N GLU A 260 -41.59 15.38 41.24
CA GLU A 260 -42.56 16.20 40.51
C GLU A 260 -42.33 17.73 40.46
N GLU A 261 -42.91 18.30 39.39
CA GLU A 261 -43.38 19.66 39.06
C GLU A 261 -44.00 20.53 40.20
N PRO A 262 -44.24 21.88 40.05
CA PRO A 262 -44.96 22.47 38.91
C PRO A 262 -44.61 23.90 38.41
N ASN A 263 -44.79 24.02 37.08
CA ASN A 263 -45.35 25.12 36.28
C ASN A 263 -45.75 26.46 36.96
N GLN A 264 -45.24 27.59 36.44
CA GLN A 264 -46.10 28.70 36.01
C GLN A 264 -45.43 29.66 34.99
N SER A 265 -46.13 29.81 33.86
CA SER A 265 -46.05 30.82 32.79
C SER A 265 -45.80 32.26 33.26
N GLN A 266 -44.98 33.03 32.52
CA GLN A 266 -45.42 34.25 31.81
C GLN A 266 -44.30 34.91 30.98
N SER A 267 -44.72 35.40 29.81
CA SER A 267 -44.00 36.23 28.85
C SER A 267 -43.49 37.57 29.40
N SER A 268 -42.33 38.04 28.94
CA SER A 268 -42.19 39.39 28.35
C SER A 268 -40.80 39.54 27.72
N GLU A 269 -40.80 40.07 26.50
CA GLU A 269 -39.62 40.54 25.78
C GLU A 269 -39.05 41.77 26.49
N GLU A 270 -37.73 41.81 26.68
CA GLU A 270 -37.01 43.08 26.83
C GLU A 270 -35.58 42.90 26.31
N GLU A 271 -35.31 43.55 25.17
CA GLU A 271 -33.98 43.76 24.61
C GLU A 271 -33.08 44.42 25.66
N THR A 272 -31.96 43.76 25.99
CA THR A 272 -30.82 44.44 26.59
C THR A 272 -29.55 43.96 25.89
N GLU A 273 -28.87 44.89 25.22
CA GLU A 273 -27.50 44.73 24.71
C GLU A 273 -26.58 44.33 25.88
N ALA A 274 -26.16 43.06 25.91
CA ALA A 274 -25.10 42.60 26.79
C ALA A 274 -23.76 42.74 26.06
N VAL A 275 -22.93 43.63 26.60
CA VAL A 275 -21.51 43.77 26.26
C VAL A 275 -20.83 42.42 26.42
N GLU A 276 -20.29 41.87 25.33
CA GLU A 276 -19.47 40.65 25.36
C GLU A 276 -18.31 40.82 26.35
N GLU A 277 -18.36 40.05 27.44
CA GLU A 277 -17.14 39.69 28.16
C GLU A 277 -16.25 38.90 27.19
N PRO A 278 -14.93 39.17 27.12
CA PRO A 278 -14.04 38.43 26.23
C PRO A 278 -14.07 36.95 26.64
N GLN A 279 -14.77 36.14 25.85
CA GLN A 279 -14.73 34.70 25.93
C GLN A 279 -13.25 34.31 25.87
N GLU A 280 -12.74 33.67 26.92
CA GLU A 280 -11.42 33.03 26.87
C GLU A 280 -11.47 32.06 25.68
N GLN A 281 -10.85 32.45 24.57
CA GLN A 281 -10.78 31.61 23.38
C GLN A 281 -10.09 30.32 23.83
N LYS A 282 -10.86 29.22 23.82
CA LYS A 282 -10.32 27.87 23.99
C LYS A 282 -9.12 27.74 23.06
N PRO A 283 -8.02 27.11 23.49
CA PRO A 283 -6.86 26.94 22.63
C PRO A 283 -7.29 26.26 21.33
N THR A 284 -6.98 26.89 20.20
CA THR A 284 -7.21 26.37 18.85
C THR A 284 -5.87 26.05 18.20
N LEU A 285 -5.89 25.24 17.14
CA LEU A 285 -4.71 25.09 16.30
C LEU A 285 -4.42 26.43 15.61
N LYS A 286 -3.15 26.81 15.52
CA LYS A 286 -2.70 28.00 14.81
C LYS A 286 -2.73 27.73 13.31
N ASP A 287 -3.35 28.62 12.55
CA ASP A 287 -3.37 28.53 11.10
C ASP A 287 -1.97 28.52 10.48
N GLY A 288 -1.82 27.77 9.40
CA GLY A 288 -0.54 27.60 8.69
C GLY A 288 -0.35 26.20 8.15
N THR A 289 0.72 26.01 7.37
CA THR A 289 1.13 24.70 6.87
C THR A 289 2.32 24.20 7.69
N TYR A 290 2.16 23.02 8.29
CA TYR A 290 3.13 22.40 9.17
C TYR A 290 3.55 21.06 8.57
N VAL A 291 4.86 20.81 8.55
CA VAL A 291 5.39 19.53 8.07
C VAL A 291 5.74 18.65 9.26
N GLY A 292 5.30 17.40 9.23
CA GLY A 292 5.60 16.38 10.22
C GLY A 292 6.29 15.18 9.58
N GLU A 293 7.16 14.54 10.36
CA GLU A 293 7.98 13.42 9.90
C GLU A 293 7.92 12.31 10.94
N ALA A 294 7.86 11.06 10.48
CA ALA A 294 7.94 9.87 11.33
C ALA A 294 8.55 8.70 10.55
N LYS A 295 8.98 7.66 11.27
CA LYS A 295 9.47 6.43 10.64
C LYS A 295 8.28 5.58 10.20
N GLY A 296 8.31 5.07 8.96
CA GLY A 296 7.45 4.01 8.44
C GLY A 296 8.14 2.64 8.46
N TYR A 297 7.65 1.68 7.67
CA TYR A 297 8.19 0.32 7.60
C TYR A 297 9.65 0.29 7.13
N SER A 298 10.50 -0.50 7.83
CA SER A 298 11.89 -0.70 7.45
C SER A 298 12.42 -2.09 7.85
N GLU A 299 12.20 -3.10 7.02
CA GLU A 299 13.07 -4.30 7.01
C GLU A 299 14.17 -4.12 5.96
N GLY A 300 15.42 -4.01 6.42
CA GLY A 300 16.62 -3.99 5.55
C GLY A 300 17.10 -2.61 5.08
N TYR A 301 16.26 -1.58 5.10
CA TYR A 301 16.64 -0.21 4.74
C TYR A 301 16.84 0.66 5.98
N GLU A 302 17.84 1.55 5.99
CA GLU A 302 18.00 2.55 7.04
C GLU A 302 16.84 3.57 7.00
N GLY A 303 15.72 3.23 7.64
CA GLY A 303 14.64 4.13 8.07
C GLY A 303 13.92 4.92 6.98
N SER A 304 12.90 4.33 6.37
CA SER A 304 11.91 5.05 5.55
C SER A 304 11.23 6.14 6.38
N ILE A 305 11.42 7.41 6.03
CA ILE A 305 10.76 8.54 6.69
C ILE A 305 9.48 8.86 5.91
N ILE A 306 8.33 8.81 6.58
CA ILE A 306 7.06 9.34 6.08
C ILE A 306 6.98 10.81 6.43
N ARG A 307 6.69 11.64 5.42
CA ARG A 307 6.61 13.10 5.54
C ARG A 307 5.25 13.59 5.08
N VAL A 308 4.62 14.40 5.92
CA VAL A 308 3.25 14.87 5.71
C VAL A 308 3.18 16.37 5.91
N ALA A 309 2.53 17.07 5.01
CA ALA A 309 2.17 18.48 5.14
C ALA A 309 0.72 18.59 5.62
N VAL A 310 0.49 19.30 6.73
CA VAL A 310 -0.83 19.57 7.31
C VAL A 310 -1.12 21.06 7.25
N THR A 311 -2.19 21.45 6.59
CA THR A 311 -2.65 22.84 6.49
C THR A 311 -3.82 23.07 7.43
N VAL A 312 -3.62 23.96 8.40
CA VAL A 312 -4.65 24.40 9.36
C VAL A 312 -5.21 25.74 8.90
N LYS A 313 -6.54 25.86 8.90
CA LYS A 313 -7.30 27.11 8.67
C LYS A 313 -8.44 27.22 9.67
N ASP A 314 -8.65 28.41 10.21
CA ASP A 314 -9.69 28.70 11.20
C ASP A 314 -9.65 27.72 12.39
N GLY A 315 -8.45 27.30 12.80
CA GLY A 315 -8.25 26.34 13.90
C GLY A 315 -8.60 24.88 13.60
N LYS A 316 -8.88 24.54 12.34
CA LYS A 316 -9.19 23.19 11.86
C LYS A 316 -8.21 22.70 10.81
N VAL A 317 -8.00 21.40 10.72
CA VAL A 317 -7.27 20.79 9.60
C VAL A 317 -8.12 20.96 8.34
N SER A 318 -7.56 21.62 7.34
CA SER A 318 -8.20 21.90 6.06
C SER A 318 -7.66 21.03 4.93
N ARG A 319 -6.42 20.54 5.06
CA ARG A 319 -5.79 19.65 4.09
C ARG A 319 -4.59 18.94 4.70
N VAL A 320 -4.41 17.68 4.37
CA VAL A 320 -3.27 16.84 4.66
C VAL A 320 -2.79 16.24 3.35
N GLU A 321 -1.49 16.26 3.10
CA GLU A 321 -0.88 15.69 1.90
C GLU A 321 0.44 15.00 2.25
N LEU A 322 0.72 13.88 1.59
CA LEU A 322 2.07 13.33 1.58
C LEU A 322 3.01 14.32 0.86
N ASP A 323 4.07 14.74 1.54
CA ASP A 323 5.08 15.64 0.96
C ASP A 323 6.06 14.80 0.13
N ARG A 324 5.71 14.62 -1.15
CA ARG A 324 6.47 13.83 -2.13
C ARG A 324 7.59 14.63 -2.82
N GLU A 325 7.71 15.93 -2.59
CA GLU A 325 8.67 16.83 -3.28
C GLU A 325 10.11 16.73 -2.77
N LEU A 326 10.38 16.00 -1.68
CA LEU A 326 11.72 15.87 -1.05
C LEU A 326 12.21 14.42 -0.88
N ALA A 327 11.82 13.55 -1.80
CA ALA A 327 12.04 12.10 -1.72
C ALA A 327 13.24 11.62 -2.56
N GLU A 328 14.47 11.87 -2.12
CA GLU A 328 15.59 10.99 -2.48
C GLU A 328 15.68 9.76 -1.56
N LYS A 329 14.88 9.68 -0.48
CA LYS A 329 14.92 8.61 0.55
C LYS A 329 13.61 8.43 1.34
N THR A 330 12.46 8.45 0.69
CA THR A 330 11.22 7.99 1.33
C THR A 330 10.80 6.70 0.64
N GLN A 331 10.29 5.77 1.46
CA GLN A 331 9.76 4.43 1.20
C GLN A 331 9.67 3.97 -0.28
N THR A 332 10.12 2.75 -0.57
CA THR A 332 9.92 2.11 -1.88
C THR A 332 8.45 2.25 -2.32
N LYS A 333 8.21 2.73 -3.56
CA LYS A 333 6.89 2.70 -4.19
C LYS A 333 6.26 1.31 -3.94
N GLY A 334 5.07 1.26 -3.34
CA GLY A 334 4.39 0.01 -2.99
C GLY A 334 3.44 0.13 -1.79
N PHE A 335 3.10 -1.00 -1.15
CA PHE A 335 2.10 -1.12 -0.07
C PHE A 335 2.21 -0.09 1.07
N GLY A 336 3.42 0.38 1.38
CA GLY A 336 3.63 1.39 2.42
C GLY A 336 3.10 2.78 2.04
N ASP A 337 3.18 3.15 0.76
CA ASP A 337 2.69 4.44 0.27
C ASP A 337 1.16 4.47 0.24
N VAL A 338 0.54 3.34 -0.13
CA VAL A 338 -0.93 3.16 -0.11
C VAL A 338 -1.43 3.31 1.33
N ALA A 339 -0.83 2.58 2.28
CA ALA A 339 -1.20 2.69 3.69
C ALA A 339 -0.99 4.09 4.27
N ALA A 340 0.04 4.81 3.84
CA ALA A 340 0.26 6.19 4.26
C ALA A 340 -0.77 7.15 3.64
N GLN A 341 -1.16 6.91 2.39
CA GLN A 341 -2.16 7.70 1.68
C GLN A 341 -3.56 7.50 2.25
N GLU A 342 -3.96 6.27 2.57
CA GLU A 342 -5.23 5.97 3.24
C GLU A 342 -5.39 6.73 4.57
N VAL A 343 -4.33 6.81 5.37
CA VAL A 343 -4.34 7.60 6.61
C VAL A 343 -4.50 9.09 6.32
N VAL A 344 -3.86 9.61 5.27
CA VAL A 344 -4.00 11.01 4.86
C VAL A 344 -5.44 11.31 4.43
N ASP A 345 -6.03 10.43 3.64
CA ASP A 345 -7.39 10.59 3.12
C ASP A 345 -8.41 10.48 4.25
N ALA A 346 -8.23 9.51 5.16
CA ALA A 346 -9.04 9.40 6.37
C ALA A 346 -8.96 10.66 7.23
N VAL A 347 -7.77 11.25 7.43
CA VAL A 347 -7.64 12.51 8.19
C VAL A 347 -8.27 13.69 7.44
N ASN A 348 -8.23 13.73 6.12
CA ASN A 348 -8.91 14.78 5.34
C ASN A 348 -10.44 14.70 5.47
N SER A 349 -10.98 13.50 5.64
CA SER A 349 -12.42 13.28 5.89
C SER A 349 -12.83 13.53 7.34
N LEU A 350 -11.86 13.52 8.27
CA LEU A 350 -12.09 13.84 9.67
C LEU A 350 -11.90 15.35 9.86
N ASN A 351 -12.95 16.07 10.25
CA ASN A 351 -12.87 17.49 10.61
C ASN A 351 -12.01 17.71 11.88
N ILE A 352 -10.68 17.53 11.78
CA ILE A 352 -9.76 17.53 12.91
C ILE A 352 -9.57 18.95 13.44
N THR A 353 -9.60 19.05 14.76
CA THR A 353 -9.41 20.23 15.60
C THR A 353 -8.53 19.87 16.79
N LEU A 354 -8.21 20.83 17.66
CA LEU A 354 -7.46 20.52 18.88
C LEU A 354 -8.21 19.55 19.83
N GLU A 355 -9.55 19.57 19.82
CA GLU A 355 -10.38 18.79 20.73
C GLU A 355 -10.51 17.31 20.33
N ASN A 356 -10.37 16.98 19.03
CA ASN A 356 -10.55 15.61 18.51
C ASN A 356 -9.29 15.03 17.82
N ILE A 357 -8.11 15.60 18.06
CA ILE A 357 -6.84 15.11 17.49
C ILE A 357 -6.55 13.64 17.82
N SER A 358 -7.10 13.12 18.91
CA SER A 358 -7.00 11.70 19.27
C SER A 358 -7.76 10.77 18.33
N ALA A 359 -8.70 11.27 17.52
CA ALA A 359 -9.41 10.47 16.51
C ALA A 359 -8.46 9.85 15.49
N ILE A 360 -7.29 10.46 15.26
CA ILE A 360 -6.23 9.93 14.38
C ILE A 360 -5.72 8.55 14.86
N ASP A 361 -5.77 8.26 16.16
CA ASP A 361 -5.40 6.93 16.68
C ASP A 361 -6.38 5.84 16.27
N GLY A 362 -7.64 6.21 16.03
CA GLY A 362 -8.72 5.29 15.70
C GLY A 362 -8.85 4.97 14.21
N ILE A 363 -8.01 5.56 13.34
CA ILE A 363 -7.95 5.20 11.92
C ILE A 363 -7.43 3.77 11.83
N ASP A 364 -8.14 2.89 11.12
CA ASP A 364 -7.74 1.49 11.02
C ASP A 364 -6.40 1.34 10.29
N GLY A 365 -5.68 0.28 10.65
CA GLY A 365 -4.40 -0.05 10.02
C GLY A 365 -4.60 -0.95 8.80
N MET A 366 -3.86 -0.68 7.73
CA MET A 366 -3.83 -1.57 6.58
C MET A 366 -3.12 -2.88 6.97
N THR A 367 -3.76 -4.02 6.71
CA THR A 367 -3.19 -5.34 7.01
C THR A 367 -1.95 -5.56 6.15
N GLY A 368 -0.82 -5.90 6.77
CA GLY A 368 0.47 -6.04 6.05
C GLY A 368 1.28 -4.74 5.92
N ALA A 369 0.72 -3.58 6.26
CA ALA A 369 1.40 -2.28 6.20
C ALA A 369 1.20 -1.46 7.49
N THR A 370 1.15 -2.13 8.63
CA THR A 370 0.89 -1.53 9.95
C THR A 370 1.92 -0.46 10.32
N GLU A 371 3.22 -0.70 10.09
CA GLU A 371 4.27 0.27 10.43
C GLU A 371 4.17 1.56 9.58
N SER A 372 3.72 1.45 8.34
CA SER A 372 3.48 2.59 7.45
C SER A 372 2.25 3.38 7.88
N THR A 373 1.17 2.68 8.24
CA THR A 373 -0.04 3.30 8.79
C THR A 373 0.30 4.09 10.06
N ASP A 374 1.00 3.46 11.01
CA ASP A 374 1.39 4.09 12.28
C ASP A 374 2.38 5.24 12.07
N GLY A 375 3.28 5.10 11.09
CA GLY A 375 4.19 6.15 10.68
C GLY A 375 3.45 7.38 10.15
N ALA A 376 2.46 7.20 9.27
CA ALA A 376 1.65 8.30 8.73
C ALA A 376 0.85 9.02 9.83
N LYS A 377 0.16 8.26 10.70
CA LYS A 377 -0.55 8.82 11.87
C LYS A 377 0.38 9.67 12.73
N LYS A 378 1.59 9.17 12.99
CA LYS A 378 2.59 9.85 13.80
C LYS A 378 3.17 11.08 13.12
N ALA A 379 3.39 11.04 11.80
CA ALA A 379 3.85 12.19 11.03
C ALA A 379 2.82 13.33 11.08
N ILE A 380 1.53 13.02 10.87
CA ILE A 380 0.43 14.00 10.98
C ILE A 380 0.38 14.62 12.37
N LYS A 381 0.47 13.80 13.43
CA LYS A 381 0.48 14.29 14.82
C LYS A 381 1.69 15.19 15.12
N ASN A 382 2.86 14.83 14.61
CA ASN A 382 4.07 15.66 14.74
C ASN A 382 3.93 17.01 14.01
N ALA A 383 3.19 17.07 12.91
CA ALA A 383 2.84 18.32 12.24
C ALA A 383 1.87 19.16 13.10
N LEU A 384 0.81 18.53 13.61
CA LEU A 384 -0.22 19.18 14.44
C LEU A 384 0.32 19.66 15.79
N ASP A 385 1.30 18.97 16.38
CA ASP A 385 1.99 19.43 17.59
C ASP A 385 2.73 20.77 17.37
N LYS A 386 3.17 21.06 16.13
CA LYS A 386 3.76 22.36 15.78
C LYS A 386 2.71 23.45 15.60
N ALA A 387 1.45 23.07 15.39
CA ALA A 387 0.31 23.97 15.25
C ALA A 387 -0.38 24.30 16.59
N LYS A 388 -0.07 23.58 17.68
CA LYS A 388 -0.47 23.96 19.05
C LYS A 388 0.26 25.23 19.50
#